data_AF-A0AAU7GGX2-F1
#
_entry.id   AF-A0AAU7GGX2-F1
#
_cell.length_a   1.000
_cell.length_b   1.000
_cell.length_c   1.000
_cell.angle_alpha   90.00
_cell.angle_beta   90.00
_cell.angle_gamma   90.00
#
_symmetry.space_group_name_H-M   'P 1'
#
loop_
_entity.id
_entity.type
_entity.pdbx_description
1 polymer ?
#
loop_
_entity_poly.entity_id
_entity_poly.type
_entity_poly.pdbx_seq_one_letter_code
_entity_poly.pdbx_strand_id
1 'polypeptide(L)'
;MTAYDRWAAVAGTDFDAATADGERHRIRLAEVSEAQRTSGWLSFTLRFDAPAQAPAEQQTYELTGAGIAEPVFLVPVGRTADGLSLEAVFTVPDEEES
;
A
#
# COMPACT_ATOMS: atom_id res chain seq x y z
N MET A 1 13.26 -8.60 -9.76
CA MET A 1 11.84 -8.54 -9.34
C MET A 1 11.66 -7.16 -8.78
N THR A 2 10.89 -6.32 -9.47
CA THR A 2 10.72 -4.91 -9.12
C THR A 2 9.90 -4.76 -7.84
N ALA A 3 9.89 -3.57 -7.25
CA ALA A 3 8.98 -3.27 -6.14
C ALA A 3 7.51 -3.47 -6.55
N TYR A 4 7.16 -3.12 -7.79
CA TYR A 4 5.83 -3.36 -8.35
C TYR A 4 5.49 -4.85 -8.39
N ASP A 5 6.38 -5.70 -8.94
CA ASP A 5 6.12 -7.14 -9.06
C ASP A 5 5.87 -7.79 -7.69
N ARG A 6 6.66 -7.37 -6.68
CA ARG A 6 6.52 -7.86 -5.31
C ARG A 6 5.15 -7.52 -4.73
N TRP A 7 4.67 -6.29 -4.92
CA TRP A 7 3.35 -5.86 -4.44
C TRP A 7 2.20 -6.46 -5.24
N ALA A 8 2.33 -6.54 -6.57
CA ALA A 8 1.34 -7.15 -7.45
C ALA A 8 1.13 -8.64 -7.13
N ALA A 9 2.21 -9.37 -6.80
CA ALA A 9 2.14 -10.78 -6.43
C ALA A 9 1.34 -11.08 -5.15
N VAL A 10 1.11 -10.07 -4.31
CA VAL A 10 0.37 -10.17 -3.04
C VAL A 10 -0.93 -9.37 -3.05
N ALA A 11 -1.40 -8.96 -4.24
CA ALA A 11 -2.71 -8.32 -4.35
C ALA A 11 -3.82 -9.23 -3.80
N GLY A 12 -4.78 -8.65 -3.08
CA GLY A 12 -5.87 -9.35 -2.43
C GLY A 12 -5.54 -9.93 -1.05
N THR A 13 -4.31 -9.82 -0.55
CA THR A 13 -3.92 -10.32 0.78
C THR A 13 -4.10 -9.28 1.89
N ASP A 14 -4.22 -9.78 3.12
CA ASP A 14 -4.28 -8.96 4.32
C ASP A 14 -2.89 -8.72 4.92
N PHE A 15 -2.70 -7.54 5.50
CA PHE A 15 -1.51 -7.08 6.20
C PHE A 15 -1.87 -6.63 7.62
N ASP A 16 -0.95 -6.85 8.57
CA ASP A 16 -0.94 -6.18 9.86
C ASP A 16 -0.25 -4.82 9.66
N ALA A 17 -0.99 -3.74 9.90
CA ALA A 17 -0.55 -2.36 9.77
C ALA A 17 -0.43 -1.74 11.16
N ALA A 18 0.80 -1.50 11.60
CA ALA A 18 1.08 -0.89 12.90
C ALA A 18 1.39 0.61 12.77
N THR A 19 0.77 1.41 13.61
CA THR A 19 0.99 2.85 13.72
C THR A 19 2.16 3.17 14.66
N ALA A 20 2.62 4.43 14.67
CA ALA A 20 3.74 4.85 15.52
C ALA A 20 3.45 4.77 17.03
N ASP A 21 2.18 4.91 17.43
CA ASP A 21 1.71 4.73 18.81
C ASP A 21 1.42 3.26 19.18
N GLY A 22 1.63 2.33 18.24
CA GLY A 22 1.55 0.89 18.45
C GLY A 22 0.16 0.29 18.25
N GLU A 23 -0.82 1.08 17.80
CA GLU A 23 -2.12 0.56 17.34
C GLU A 23 -1.92 -0.33 16.10
N ARG A 24 -2.73 -1.38 15.98
CA ARG A 24 -2.63 -2.35 14.89
C ARG A 24 -3.96 -2.55 14.21
N HIS A 25 -3.94 -2.55 12.89
CA HIS A 25 -5.11 -2.78 12.06
C HIS A 25 -4.83 -3.84 11.03
N ARG A 26 -5.82 -4.69 10.76
CA ARG A 26 -5.80 -5.54 9.59
C ARG A 26 -6.32 -4.74 8.41
N ILE A 27 -5.49 -4.55 7.40
CA ILE A 27 -5.88 -3.91 6.13
C ILE A 27 -5.69 -4.89 4.98
N ARG A 28 -6.49 -4.77 3.93
CA ARG A 28 -6.40 -5.63 2.76
C ARG A 28 -5.84 -4.86 1.59
N LEU A 29 -4.81 -5.36 0.91
CA LEU A 29 -4.37 -4.81 -0.37
C LEU A 29 -5.43 -5.14 -1.43
N ALA A 30 -6.30 -4.18 -1.71
CA ALA A 30 -7.42 -4.35 -2.63
C ALA A 30 -6.93 -4.37 -4.09
N GLU A 31 -5.96 -3.53 -4.41
CA GLU A 31 -5.53 -3.31 -5.79
C GLU A 31 -4.10 -2.77 -5.85
N VAL A 32 -3.38 -3.17 -6.90
CA VAL A 32 -2.13 -2.56 -7.33
C VAL A 32 -2.39 -2.04 -8.73
N SER A 33 -2.40 -0.71 -8.88
CA SER A 33 -2.65 -0.08 -10.17
C SER A 33 -1.47 -0.27 -11.13
N GLU A 34 -1.79 -0.31 -12.41
CA GLU A 34 -0.81 -0.47 -13.49
C GLU A 34 0.23 0.65 -13.44
N ALA A 35 1.48 0.26 -13.66
CA ALA A 35 2.60 1.14 -13.44
C ALA A 35 2.83 2.08 -14.64
N GLN A 36 2.91 3.39 -14.37
CA GLN A 36 3.30 4.38 -15.37
C GLN A 36 4.82 4.44 -15.46
N ARG A 37 5.37 4.15 -16.65
CA ARG A 37 6.80 4.27 -16.93
C ARG A 37 7.12 5.60 -17.60
N THR A 38 8.05 6.37 -17.04
CA THR A 38 8.52 7.61 -17.65
C THR A 38 9.97 7.90 -17.25
N SER A 39 10.82 8.17 -18.24
CA SER A 39 12.20 8.65 -18.03
C SER A 39 13.04 7.78 -17.07
N GLY A 40 12.96 6.45 -17.18
CA GLY A 40 13.66 5.51 -16.29
C GLY A 40 13.04 5.34 -14.89
N TRP A 41 11.79 5.75 -14.71
CA TRP A 41 11.04 5.59 -13.45
C TRP A 41 9.73 4.85 -13.67
N LEU A 42 9.39 4.02 -12.69
CA LEU A 42 8.16 3.27 -12.56
C LEU A 42 7.33 3.84 -11.40
N SER A 43 6.15 4.40 -11.69
CA SER A 43 5.21 4.87 -10.68
C SER A 43 3.99 3.96 -10.59
N PHE A 44 3.58 3.56 -9.39
CA PHE A 44 2.40 2.71 -9.17
C PHE A 44 1.71 3.07 -7.86
N THR A 45 0.42 2.79 -7.77
CA THR A 45 -0.40 3.02 -6.56
C THR A 45 -0.87 1.70 -5.96
N LEU A 46 -0.75 1.59 -4.65
CA LEU A 46 -1.38 0.54 -3.84
C LEU A 46 -2.67 1.09 -3.24
N ARG A 47 -3.78 0.37 -3.37
CA ARG A 47 -5.05 0.68 -2.70
C ARG A 47 -5.32 -0.38 -1.64
N PHE A 48 -5.53 0.07 -0.42
CA PHE A 48 -5.90 -0.78 0.70
C PHE A 48 -7.32 -0.48 1.19
N ASP A 49 -8.03 -1.52 1.58
CA ASP A 49 -9.29 -1.42 2.31
C ASP A 49 -9.02 -1.72 3.79
N ALA A 50 -9.42 -0.80 4.66
CA ALA A 50 -9.31 -0.89 6.10
C ALA A 50 -10.71 -0.86 6.75
N PRO A 51 -10.87 -1.38 7.98
CA PRO A 51 -12.11 -1.26 8.73
C PRO A 51 -12.51 0.21 8.94
N ALA A 52 -13.80 0.50 9.05
CA ALA A 52 -14.31 1.88 9.18
C ALA A 52 -13.80 2.62 10.44
N GLN A 53 -13.43 1.86 11.47
CA GLN A 53 -12.83 2.35 12.71
C GLN A 53 -11.32 2.63 12.60
N ALA A 54 -10.66 2.27 11.51
CA ALA A 54 -9.24 2.58 11.31
C ALA A 54 -9.02 4.11 11.29
N PRO A 55 -7.85 4.59 11.75
CA PRO A 55 -7.49 6.00 11.71
C PRO A 55 -7.63 6.55 10.28
N ALA A 56 -8.36 7.65 10.13
CA ALA A 56 -8.43 8.40 8.87
C ALA A 56 -7.37 9.52 8.83
N GLU A 57 -6.20 9.26 9.41
CA GLU A 57 -5.05 10.15 9.36
C GLU A 57 -4.06 9.65 8.32
N GLN A 58 -3.45 10.58 7.59
CA GLN A 58 -2.34 10.26 6.71
C GLN A 58 -1.09 10.01 7.56
N GLN A 59 -0.53 8.82 7.49
CA GLN A 59 0.63 8.46 8.30
C GLN A 59 1.37 7.25 7.74
N THR A 60 2.56 7.01 8.28
CA THR A 60 3.33 5.80 8.01
C THR A 60 2.84 4.65 8.87
N TYR A 61 2.56 3.52 8.24
CA TYR A 61 2.28 2.25 8.90
C TYR A 61 3.43 1.29 8.65
N GLU A 62 3.86 0.56 9.67
CA GLU A 62 4.72 -0.62 9.50
C GLU A 62 3.84 -1.77 9.02
N LEU A 63 3.94 -2.10 7.72
CA LEU A 63 3.15 -3.18 7.12
C LEU A 63 3.90 -4.49 7.21
N THR A 64 3.23 -5.53 7.73
CA THR A 64 3.77 -6.89 7.79
C THR A 64 2.76 -7.91 7.29
N GLY A 65 3.19 -8.79 6.38
CA GLY A 65 2.33 -9.82 5.78
C GLY A 65 2.83 -10.29 4.42
N ALA A 66 2.48 -11.52 4.03
CA ALA A 66 2.77 -12.07 2.69
C ALA A 66 4.23 -11.92 2.20
N GLY A 67 5.22 -11.95 3.12
CA GLY A 67 6.63 -11.77 2.78
C GLY A 67 7.10 -10.32 2.67
N ILE A 68 6.23 -9.35 2.93
CA ILE A 68 6.54 -7.92 3.03
C ILE A 68 6.64 -7.51 4.50
N ALA A 69 7.64 -6.70 4.81
CA ALA A 69 7.86 -6.05 6.09
C ALA A 69 8.53 -4.69 5.83
N GLU A 70 7.74 -3.63 5.65
CA GLU A 70 8.27 -2.29 5.36
C GLU A 70 7.31 -1.16 5.78
N PRO A 71 7.85 0.05 6.08
CA PRO A 71 7.04 1.22 6.34
C PRO A 71 6.40 1.73 5.04
N VAL A 72 5.09 2.01 5.08
CA VAL A 72 4.33 2.56 3.97
C VAL A 72 3.55 3.77 4.44
N PHE A 73 3.73 4.91 3.76
CA PHE A 73 2.93 6.10 3.97
C PHE A 73 1.57 5.95 3.28
N LEU A 74 0.51 5.85 4.08
CA LEU A 74 -0.85 5.65 3.61
C LEU A 74 -1.66 6.93 3.78
N VAL A 75 -2.41 7.28 2.74
CA VAL A 75 -3.31 8.43 2.69
C VAL A 75 -4.75 7.95 2.60
N PRO A 76 -5.65 8.38 3.48
CA PRO A 76 -7.08 8.12 3.33
C PRO A 76 -7.66 8.81 2.11
N VAL A 77 -8.31 8.05 1.23
CA VAL A 77 -8.91 8.56 -0.01
C VAL A 77 -10.44 8.48 -0.04
N GLY A 78 -11.04 7.72 0.88
CA GLY A 78 -12.49 7.64 0.99
C GLY A 78 -12.92 6.88 2.23
N ARG A 79 -14.06 7.26 2.81
CA ARG A 79 -14.71 6.52 3.90
C ARG A 79 -16.15 6.22 3.49
N THR A 80 -16.53 4.95 3.57
CA THR A 80 -17.89 4.48 3.31
C THR A 80 -18.44 3.78 4.56
N ALA A 81 -19.68 3.29 4.49
CA ALA A 81 -20.23 2.44 5.55
C ALA A 81 -19.46 1.11 5.70
N ASP A 82 -18.78 0.67 4.65
CA ASP A 82 -18.10 -0.63 4.59
C ASP A 82 -16.64 -0.56 5.05
N GLY A 83 -16.04 0.65 5.05
CA GLY A 83 -14.64 0.79 5.45
C GLY A 83 -14.00 2.13 5.14
N LEU A 84 -12.68 2.16 5.29
CA LEU A 84 -11.78 3.25 4.93
C LEU A 84 -10.88 2.78 3.79
N SER A 85 -10.88 3.49 2.67
CA SER A 85 -9.93 3.26 1.60
C SER A 85 -8.69 4.12 1.82
N LEU A 86 -7.53 3.49 1.71
CA LEU A 86 -6.20 4.08 1.89
C LEU A 86 -5.39 3.87 0.60
N GLU A 87 -4.54 4.82 0.25
CA GLU A 87 -3.63 4.70 -0.89
C GLU A 87 -2.18 5.00 -0.51
N ALA A 88 -1.26 4.34 -1.20
CA ALA A 88 0.17 4.70 -1.22
C ALA A 88 0.63 4.79 -2.66
N VAL A 89 1.39 5.84 -2.98
CA VAL A 89 1.99 6.04 -4.30
C VAL A 89 3.49 5.83 -4.20
N PHE A 90 4.02 4.96 -5.05
CA PHE A 90 5.44 4.67 -5.15
C PHE A 90 5.98 5.20 -6.47
N THR A 91 7.25 5.60 -6.45
CA THR A 91 8.03 5.88 -7.66
C THR A 91 9.42 5.32 -7.44
N VAL A 92 9.80 4.35 -8.27
CA VAL A 92 11.07 3.60 -8.17
C VAL A 92 11.80 3.63 -9.51
N PRO A 93 13.12 3.45 -9.54
CA PRO A 93 13.84 3.27 -10.81
C PRO A 93 13.25 2.11 -11.61
N ASP A 94 13.12 2.28 -12.92
CA ASP A 94 12.65 1.23 -13.83
C ASP A 94 13.83 0.32 -14.22
N GLU A 95 13.95 -0.82 -13.52
CA GLU A 95 15.07 -1.76 -13.70
C GLU A 95 14.97 -2.57 -15.02
N GLU A 96 13.89 -2.42 -15.79
CA GLU A 96 13.72 -3.07 -17.10
C GLU A 96 14.43 -2.34 -18.26
N GLU A 97 14.94 -1.12 -18.05
CA GLU A 97 15.75 -0.38 -19.06
C GLU A 97 17.25 -0.75 -19.05
N SER A 98 17.63 -1.90 -18.47
CA SER A 98 19.03 -2.38 -18.44
C SER A 98 19.36 -3.49 -19.43
#